data_AF-A0A6I9PG55-F1
#
_entry.id   AF-A0A6I9PG55-F1
#
_cell.length_a   1.000
_cell.length_b   1.000
_cell.length_c   1.000
_cell.angle_alpha   90.00
_cell.angle_beta   90.00
_cell.angle_gamma   90.00
#
_symmetry.space_group_name_H-M   'P 1'
#
loop_
_entity.id
_entity.type
_entity.pdbx_description
1 polymer ?
#
loop_
_entity_poly.entity_id
_entity_poly.type
_entity_poly.pdbx_seq_one_letter_code
_entity_poly.pdbx_strand_id
1 'polypeptide(L)'
;MRPPHPPCFGATNPALPPSEPPLFNKKKKTIRLFWSEVRPTDPQYRDYKRSGDSFWSKLDPVKMDTAKLEHLFETKSKEMPVTKKTAADGKRTEIIVLDSKRSNAINIGLTVLPPPRTIKTAILNFDEYALNKEGIEKILTMIPTEEEKQKIQEAQLANPDVPLGSAEQFLLTLSSISELSARLQLWAFKMDYETIQKVCVNTGQCCCDEIKLKLLSWIYKLRQNPS
;
A
#
# COMPACT_ATOMS: atom_id res chain seq x y z
N MET A 1 -9.30 -49.35 -43.50
CA MET A 1 -8.23 -49.89 -42.62
C MET A 1 -7.77 -48.76 -41.72
N ARG A 2 -8.03 -48.83 -40.41
CA ARG A 2 -7.63 -47.83 -39.40
C ARG A 2 -6.54 -48.47 -38.52
N PRO A 3 -5.45 -47.77 -38.16
CA PRO A 3 -4.34 -48.39 -37.43
C PRO A 3 -4.72 -48.65 -35.96
N PRO A 4 -4.11 -49.66 -35.31
CA PRO A 4 -4.43 -50.05 -33.93
C PRO A 4 -3.83 -49.07 -32.90
N HIS A 5 -4.53 -48.90 -31.77
CA HIS A 5 -4.10 -48.07 -30.64
C HIS A 5 -2.99 -48.79 -29.82
N PRO A 6 -2.00 -48.06 -29.27
CA PRO A 6 -0.97 -48.64 -28.42
C PRO A 6 -1.47 -48.97 -27.00
N PRO A 7 -0.82 -49.91 -26.28
CA PRO A 7 -1.23 -50.34 -24.94
C PRO A 7 -0.90 -49.29 -23.88
N CYS A 8 -1.85 -48.99 -22.99
CA CYS A 8 -1.57 -48.23 -21.77
C CYS A 8 -0.79 -49.09 -20.78
N PHE A 9 0.51 -48.82 -20.62
CA PHE A 9 1.30 -49.33 -19.51
C PHE A 9 0.95 -48.54 -18.25
N GLY A 10 0.34 -49.21 -17.28
CA GLY A 10 0.07 -48.67 -15.95
C GLY A 10 1.38 -48.35 -15.23
N ALA A 11 1.65 -47.07 -15.01
CA ALA A 11 2.68 -46.62 -14.08
C ALA A 11 2.08 -46.55 -12.67
N THR A 12 2.38 -47.54 -11.85
CA THR A 12 2.21 -47.49 -10.40
C THR A 12 3.20 -46.48 -9.83
N ASN A 13 2.72 -45.27 -9.51
CA ASN A 13 3.48 -44.37 -8.65
C ASN A 13 3.60 -45.01 -7.25
N PRO A 14 4.80 -45.12 -6.66
CA PRO A 14 4.94 -45.58 -5.28
C PRO A 14 4.29 -44.54 -4.37
N ALA A 15 3.30 -44.98 -3.60
CA ALA A 15 2.61 -44.17 -2.61
C ALA A 15 3.62 -43.63 -1.58
N LEU A 16 3.68 -42.31 -1.44
CA LEU A 16 4.38 -41.64 -0.34
C LEU A 16 3.81 -42.19 0.99
N PRO A 17 4.65 -42.52 1.98
CA PRO A 17 4.16 -43.00 3.27
C PRO A 17 3.26 -41.95 3.94
N PRO A 18 2.22 -42.37 4.67
CA PRO A 18 1.33 -41.45 5.38
C PRO A 18 2.14 -40.59 6.34
N SER A 19 1.96 -39.27 6.26
CA SER A 19 2.50 -38.36 7.28
C SER A 19 1.94 -38.78 8.64
N GLU A 20 2.80 -39.10 9.60
CA GLU A 20 2.39 -39.38 10.98
C GLU A 20 1.48 -38.25 11.48
N PRO A 21 0.36 -38.58 12.17
CA PRO A 21 -0.48 -37.56 12.75
C PRO A 21 0.37 -36.73 13.72
N PRO A 22 0.24 -35.39 13.74
CA PRO A 22 1.01 -34.57 14.66
C PRO A 22 0.68 -35.01 16.09
N LEU A 23 1.70 -35.48 16.83
CA LEU A 23 1.63 -35.87 18.24
C LEU A 23 1.20 -34.73 19.19
N PHE A 24 0.84 -33.56 18.65
CA PHE A 24 0.65 -32.34 19.40
C PHE A 24 -0.70 -31.68 19.08
N ASN A 25 -1.65 -31.82 20.00
CA ASN A 25 -2.93 -31.11 19.97
C ASN A 25 -2.74 -29.63 20.36
N LYS A 26 -2.24 -28.82 19.42
CA LYS A 26 -2.10 -27.36 19.60
C LYS A 26 -3.47 -26.70 19.56
N LYS A 27 -3.92 -26.12 20.68
CA LYS A 27 -5.19 -25.35 20.74
C LYS A 27 -5.04 -23.91 20.26
N LYS A 28 -3.81 -23.38 20.27
CA LYS A 28 -3.49 -21.98 19.94
C LYS A 28 -2.43 -21.89 18.85
N LYS A 29 -2.54 -20.88 17.98
CA LYS A 29 -1.51 -20.59 16.98
C LYS A 29 -0.31 -19.93 17.66
N THR A 30 0.85 -20.53 17.58
CA THR A 30 2.11 -19.95 18.07
C THR A 30 2.89 -19.32 16.92
N ILE A 31 3.85 -18.44 17.25
CA ILE A 31 4.78 -17.83 16.28
C ILE A 31 5.42 -18.94 15.42
N ARG A 32 5.38 -18.75 14.10
CA ARG A 32 5.99 -19.69 13.15
C ARG A 32 7.51 -19.52 13.15
N LEU A 33 8.22 -20.61 13.35
CA LEU A 33 9.67 -20.65 13.23
C LEU A 33 10.02 -20.94 11.77
N PHE A 34 10.80 -20.06 11.15
CA PHE A 34 11.23 -20.16 9.76
C PHE A 34 12.56 -20.91 9.66
N TRP A 35 12.66 -22.07 10.33
CA TRP A 35 13.83 -22.92 10.20
C TRP A 35 13.66 -23.93 9.06
N SER A 36 14.78 -24.34 8.49
CA SER A 36 14.84 -25.52 7.61
C SER A 36 15.05 -26.74 8.48
N GLU A 37 14.03 -27.60 8.54
CA GLU A 37 14.11 -28.86 9.28
C GLU A 37 15.12 -29.79 8.61
N VAL A 38 16.12 -30.25 9.38
CA VAL A 38 17.10 -31.21 8.88
C VAL A 38 16.43 -32.57 8.78
N ARG A 39 16.10 -32.98 7.56
CA ARG A 39 15.48 -34.28 7.30
C ARG A 39 16.55 -35.35 7.12
N PRO A 40 16.47 -36.49 7.84
CA PRO A 40 17.45 -37.59 7.70
C PRO A 40 17.51 -38.22 6.30
N THR A 41 16.53 -37.92 5.44
CA THR A 41 16.39 -38.41 4.06
C THR A 41 16.93 -37.46 3.00
N ASP A 42 17.38 -36.26 3.37
CA ASP A 42 17.88 -35.26 2.43
C ASP A 42 19.21 -35.75 1.78
N PRO A 43 19.31 -35.82 0.43
CA PRO A 43 20.51 -36.30 -0.26
C PRO A 43 21.80 -35.60 0.15
N GLN A 44 21.72 -34.34 0.58
CA GLN A 44 22.86 -33.50 0.95
C GLN A 44 23.54 -33.93 2.26
N TYR A 45 22.89 -34.78 3.07
CA TYR A 45 23.40 -35.31 4.34
C TYR A 45 23.66 -36.82 4.32
N ARG A 46 23.57 -37.48 3.15
CA ARG A 46 23.81 -38.94 3.02
C ARG A 46 25.23 -39.37 3.39
N ASP A 47 26.24 -38.53 3.19
CA ASP A 47 27.63 -38.90 3.48
C ASP A 47 27.90 -39.08 4.98
N TYR A 48 27.14 -38.39 5.84
CA TYR A 48 27.20 -38.57 7.30
C TYR A 48 26.54 -39.87 7.77
N LYS A 49 25.74 -40.52 6.92
CA LYS A 49 25.04 -41.77 7.25
C LYS A 49 25.99 -42.97 7.37
N ARG A 50 27.23 -42.86 6.88
CA ARG A 50 28.25 -43.92 7.05
C ARG A 50 28.82 -43.97 8.48
N SER A 51 28.65 -42.90 9.26
CA SER A 51 29.16 -42.80 10.63
C SER A 51 28.07 -42.91 11.71
N GLY A 52 26.79 -43.05 11.36
CA GLY A 52 25.69 -43.39 12.28
C GLY A 52 25.36 -42.40 13.40
N ASP A 53 26.18 -41.37 13.62
CA ASP A 53 26.19 -40.57 14.85
C ASP A 53 25.95 -39.09 14.53
N SER A 54 24.70 -38.73 14.20
CA SER A 54 24.34 -37.31 14.11
C SER A 54 24.34 -36.71 15.52
N PHE A 55 24.82 -35.47 15.67
CA PHE A 55 24.74 -34.75 16.95
C PHE A 55 23.30 -34.72 17.49
N TRP A 56 22.31 -34.61 16.60
CA TRP A 56 20.88 -34.64 16.94
C TRP A 56 20.43 -35.96 17.57
N SER A 57 21.08 -37.08 17.26
CA SER A 57 20.78 -38.41 17.82
C SER A 57 21.24 -38.57 19.27
N LYS A 58 22.15 -37.71 19.74
CA LYS A 58 22.72 -37.74 21.09
C LYS A 58 22.00 -36.79 22.06
N LEU A 59 21.01 -36.05 21.58
CA LEU A 59 20.25 -35.11 22.39
C LEU A 59 19.08 -35.82 23.05
N ASP A 60 19.02 -35.75 24.38
CA ASP A 60 17.88 -36.26 25.13
C ASP A 60 16.63 -35.38 24.92
N PRO A 61 15.44 -35.98 24.81
CA PRO A 61 14.19 -35.23 24.78
C PRO A 61 14.03 -34.37 26.04
N VAL A 62 14.06 -33.05 25.88
CA VAL A 62 13.87 -32.12 27.00
C VAL A 62 12.40 -32.03 27.35
N LYS A 63 12.05 -32.31 28.61
CA LYS A 63 10.70 -32.07 29.14
C LYS A 63 10.47 -30.56 29.26
N MET A 64 9.63 -29.99 28.39
CA MET A 64 9.23 -28.58 28.46
C MET A 64 7.73 -28.46 28.70
N ASP A 65 7.34 -27.49 29.54
CA ASP A 65 5.93 -27.14 29.73
C ASP A 65 5.40 -26.48 28.45
N THR A 66 4.67 -27.27 27.65
CA THR A 66 4.19 -26.81 26.36
C THR A 66 2.98 -25.90 26.49
N ALA A 67 2.22 -25.98 27.58
CA ALA A 67 1.10 -25.05 27.84
C ALA A 67 1.64 -23.64 28.11
N LYS A 68 2.74 -23.52 28.84
CA LYS A 68 3.42 -22.25 29.07
C LYS A 68 4.02 -21.68 27.78
N LEU A 69 4.67 -22.52 26.95
CA LEU A 69 5.18 -22.09 25.64
C LEU A 69 4.06 -21.64 24.70
N GLU A 70 2.97 -22.40 24.62
CA GLU A 70 1.80 -22.02 23.82
C GLU A 70 1.20 -20.68 24.26
N HIS A 71 1.19 -20.40 25.56
CA HIS A 71 0.72 -19.12 26.09
C HIS A 71 1.68 -17.96 25.80
N LEU A 72 2.98 -18.15 26.01
CA LEU A 72 4.00 -17.10 25.83
C LEU A 72 4.22 -16.74 24.36
N PHE A 73 4.16 -17.73 23.47
CA PHE A 73 4.38 -17.55 22.03
C PHE A 73 3.07 -17.54 21.22
N GLU A 74 1.93 -17.38 21.89
CA GLU A 74 0.62 -17.22 21.25
C GLU A 74 0.68 -16.02 20.30
N THR A 75 0.40 -16.28 19.03
CA THR A 75 0.17 -15.20 18.06
C THR A 75 -1.19 -14.61 18.37
N LYS A 76 -1.23 -13.65 19.30
CA LYS A 76 -2.38 -12.78 19.49
C LYS A 76 -2.47 -11.92 18.24
N SER A 77 -3.27 -12.34 17.27
CA SER A 77 -3.75 -11.42 16.26
C SER A 77 -4.48 -10.32 17.02
N LYS A 78 -3.84 -9.14 17.15
CA LYS A 78 -4.59 -7.92 17.38
C LYS A 78 -5.61 -7.92 16.24
N GLU A 79 -6.87 -8.14 16.56
CA GLU A 79 -7.98 -7.84 15.65
C GLU A 79 -7.97 -6.32 15.45
N MET A 80 -6.99 -5.84 14.69
CA MET A 80 -7.28 -4.79 13.75
C MET A 80 -7.98 -5.53 12.62
N PRO A 81 -9.23 -5.20 12.28
CA PRO A 81 -9.90 -5.79 11.14
C PRO A 81 -9.15 -5.38 9.88
N VAL A 82 -8.10 -6.12 9.54
CA VAL A 82 -7.51 -6.11 8.21
C VAL A 82 -8.44 -6.99 7.39
N THR A 83 -9.54 -6.38 6.96
CA THR A 83 -10.37 -6.91 5.88
C THR A 83 -9.48 -7.15 4.68
N LYS A 84 -9.03 -8.39 4.54
CA LYS A 84 -8.60 -8.95 3.26
C LYS A 84 -9.76 -8.74 2.31
N LYS A 85 -9.59 -7.79 1.38
CA LYS A 85 -10.47 -7.59 0.23
C LYS A 85 -10.34 -8.83 -0.67
N THR A 86 -11.04 -9.90 -0.31
CA THR A 86 -11.49 -10.87 -1.29
C THR A 86 -12.67 -10.22 -2.00
N ALA A 87 -12.59 -10.17 -3.33
CA ALA A 87 -13.71 -9.79 -4.17
C ALA A 87 -14.84 -10.81 -3.96
N ALA A 88 -15.86 -10.41 -3.21
CA ALA A 88 -17.20 -10.97 -3.30
C ALA A 88 -18.16 -9.99 -2.61
N ASP A 89 -19.22 -9.72 -3.33
CA ASP A 89 -20.44 -8.98 -3.03
C ASP A 89 -20.93 -9.00 -1.56
N GLY A 90 -21.52 -7.88 -1.13
CA GLY A 90 -22.51 -7.88 -0.05
C GLY A 90 -22.07 -7.55 1.39
N LYS A 91 -21.32 -6.45 1.65
CA LYS A 91 -21.49 -5.57 2.86
C LYS A 91 -20.51 -4.39 2.91
N ARG A 92 -20.19 -3.75 1.78
CA ARG A 92 -19.42 -2.50 1.86
C ARG A 92 -20.39 -1.39 2.23
N THR A 93 -20.26 -0.88 3.45
CA THR A 93 -20.97 0.33 3.90
C THR A 93 -20.53 1.57 3.13
N GLU A 94 -19.53 1.45 2.26
CA GLU A 94 -18.97 2.55 1.49
C GLU A 94 -18.75 2.15 0.02
N ILE A 95 -19.04 3.08 -0.90
CA ILE A 95 -18.81 2.93 -2.34
C ILE A 95 -17.32 3.11 -2.63
N ILE A 96 -16.68 2.09 -3.19
CA ILE A 96 -15.26 2.11 -3.59
C ILE A 96 -15.20 1.87 -5.09
N VAL A 97 -14.76 2.88 -5.84
CA VAL A 97 -14.75 2.87 -7.32
C VAL A 97 -13.33 2.83 -7.86
N LEU A 98 -12.38 3.38 -7.11
CA LEU A 98 -10.97 3.38 -7.47
C LEU A 98 -10.32 2.02 -7.23
N ASP A 99 -9.25 1.74 -7.97
CA ASP A 99 -8.45 0.55 -7.71
C ASP A 99 -7.76 0.65 -6.34
N SER A 100 -7.47 -0.51 -5.74
CA SER A 100 -6.90 -0.53 -4.39
C SER A 100 -5.54 0.15 -4.29
N LYS A 101 -4.74 0.18 -5.36
CA LYS A 101 -3.40 0.79 -5.33
C LYS A 101 -3.52 2.32 -5.33
N ARG A 102 -4.37 2.88 -6.19
CA ARG A 102 -4.69 4.31 -6.26
C ARG A 102 -5.35 4.79 -4.97
N SER A 103 -6.35 4.07 -4.47
CA SER A 103 -7.02 4.38 -3.19
C SER A 103 -6.05 4.34 -2.00
N ASN A 104 -5.15 3.36 -1.94
CA ASN A 104 -4.12 3.31 -0.89
C ASN A 104 -3.13 4.48 -0.98
N ALA A 105 -2.68 4.83 -2.19
CA ALA A 105 -1.78 5.97 -2.38
C ALA A 105 -2.40 7.29 -1.91
N ILE A 106 -3.69 7.50 -2.21
CA ILE A 106 -4.45 8.67 -1.74
C ILE A 106 -4.60 8.64 -0.22
N ASN A 107 -4.99 7.51 0.36
CA ASN A 107 -5.14 7.37 1.81
C ASN A 107 -3.83 7.65 2.57
N ILE A 108 -2.69 7.19 2.04
CA ILE A 108 -1.37 7.52 2.59
C ILE A 108 -1.07 9.02 2.42
N GLY A 109 -1.48 9.63 1.30
CA GLY A 109 -1.40 11.09 1.12
C GLY A 109 -2.25 11.84 2.15
N LEU A 110 -3.43 11.35 2.48
CA LEU A 110 -4.32 11.97 3.46
C LEU A 110 -3.77 11.93 4.89
N THR A 111 -2.93 10.96 5.26
CA THR A 111 -2.34 10.93 6.61
C THR A 111 -1.30 12.03 6.82
N VAL A 112 -0.70 12.56 5.74
CA VAL A 112 0.28 13.65 5.81
C VAL A 112 -0.34 15.01 5.51
N LEU A 113 -1.59 15.04 5.05
CA LEU A 113 -2.32 16.26 4.73
C LEU A 113 -3.32 16.60 5.85
N PRO A 114 -3.66 17.88 6.02
CA PRO A 114 -4.74 18.28 6.92
C PRO A 114 -6.10 17.75 6.40
N PRO A 115 -7.18 17.86 7.18
CA PRO A 115 -8.49 17.37 6.79
C PRO A 115 -8.96 17.93 5.41
N PRO A 116 -9.66 17.15 4.58
CA PRO A 116 -10.10 17.58 3.23
C PRO A 116 -10.84 18.92 3.20
N ARG A 117 -11.65 19.21 4.23
CA ARG A 117 -12.35 20.49 4.35
C ARG A 117 -11.37 21.66 4.52
N THR A 118 -10.36 21.47 5.37
CA THR A 118 -9.28 22.44 5.61
C THR A 118 -8.44 22.64 4.36
N ILE A 119 -8.14 21.57 3.60
CA ILE A 119 -7.42 21.67 2.32
C ILE A 119 -8.18 22.58 1.36
N LYS A 120 -9.49 22.37 1.19
CA LYS A 120 -10.31 23.20 0.32
C LYS A 120 -10.24 24.68 0.69
N THR A 121 -10.44 25.01 1.96
CA THR A 121 -10.37 26.41 2.42
C THR A 121 -8.95 26.99 2.31
N ALA A 122 -7.92 26.20 2.61
CA ALA A 122 -6.53 26.62 2.52
C ALA A 122 -6.13 26.96 1.07
N ILE A 123 -6.56 26.17 0.09
CA ILE A 123 -6.30 26.45 -1.33
C ILE A 123 -7.07 27.69 -1.81
N LEU A 124 -8.30 27.91 -1.33
CA LEU A 124 -9.08 29.09 -1.70
C LEU A 124 -8.50 30.39 -1.12
N ASN A 125 -7.93 30.32 0.09
CA ASN A 125 -7.42 31.48 0.83
C ASN A 125 -5.88 31.64 0.76
N PHE A 126 -5.16 30.73 0.10
CA PHE A 126 -3.70 30.65 0.12
C PHE A 126 -3.12 30.62 1.56
N ASP A 127 -3.68 29.77 2.42
CA ASP A 127 -3.32 29.69 3.84
C ASP A 127 -2.04 28.87 4.07
N GLU A 128 -0.93 29.57 4.26
CA GLU A 128 0.41 29.02 4.46
C GLU A 128 0.59 28.31 5.80
N TYR A 129 -0.26 28.59 6.80
CA TYR A 129 -0.19 27.93 8.10
C TYR A 129 -0.87 26.57 8.08
N ALA A 130 -1.92 26.43 7.27
CA ALA A 130 -2.66 25.19 7.14
C ALA A 130 -1.99 24.20 6.16
N LEU A 131 -1.34 24.69 5.09
CA LEU A 131 -0.75 23.84 4.07
C LEU A 131 0.61 24.37 3.59
N ASN A 132 1.63 23.53 3.72
CA ASN A 132 3.00 23.82 3.30
C ASN A 132 3.24 23.43 1.84
N LYS A 133 4.40 23.84 1.28
CA LYS A 133 4.84 23.49 -0.08
C LYS A 133 4.77 21.99 -0.38
N GLU A 134 5.25 21.14 0.53
CA GLU A 134 5.19 19.68 0.37
C GLU A 134 3.73 19.17 0.24
N GLY A 135 2.80 19.78 0.98
CA GLY A 135 1.39 19.48 0.89
C GLY A 135 0.80 19.84 -0.46
N ILE A 136 1.17 21.01 -0.99
CA ILE A 136 0.76 21.47 -2.34
C ILE A 136 1.28 20.51 -3.41
N GLU A 137 2.56 20.15 -3.37
CA GLU A 137 3.16 19.19 -4.31
C GLU A 137 2.48 17.83 -4.22
N LYS A 138 2.16 17.37 -3.01
CA LYS A 138 1.45 16.11 -2.81
C LYS A 138 0.06 16.15 -3.46
N ILE A 139 -0.70 17.23 -3.27
CA ILE A 139 -2.03 17.38 -3.88
C ILE A 139 -1.93 17.44 -5.40
N LEU A 140 -0.92 18.13 -5.95
CA LEU A 140 -0.65 18.16 -7.41
C LEU A 140 -0.45 16.74 -7.98
N THR A 141 0.19 15.82 -7.25
CA THR A 141 0.34 14.42 -7.69
C THR A 141 -0.92 13.56 -7.55
N MET A 142 -1.92 14.03 -6.80
CA MET A 142 -3.16 13.31 -6.51
C MET A 142 -4.39 13.94 -7.16
N ILE A 143 -4.19 14.85 -8.12
CA ILE A 143 -5.29 15.45 -8.89
C ILE A 143 -6.14 14.32 -9.50
N PRO A 144 -7.47 14.36 -9.33
CA PRO A 144 -8.36 13.40 -9.98
C PRO A 144 -8.34 13.58 -11.49
N THR A 145 -8.34 12.49 -12.23
CA THR A 145 -8.62 12.55 -13.67
C THR A 145 -10.12 12.68 -13.93
N GLU A 146 -10.52 13.13 -15.11
CA GLU A 146 -11.94 13.29 -15.43
C GLU A 146 -12.66 11.94 -15.45
N GLU A 147 -11.98 10.86 -15.86
CA GLU A 147 -12.53 9.51 -15.82
C GLU A 147 -12.74 9.00 -14.39
N GLU A 148 -11.81 9.30 -13.48
CA GLU A 148 -11.94 8.96 -12.05
C GLU A 148 -13.15 9.69 -11.45
N LYS A 149 -13.27 10.99 -11.73
CA LYS A 149 -14.39 11.82 -11.27
C LYS A 149 -15.73 11.32 -11.81
N GLN A 150 -15.83 11.02 -13.10
CA GLN A 150 -17.07 10.54 -13.72
C GLN A 150 -17.52 9.21 -13.11
N LYS A 151 -16.60 8.25 -12.93
CA LYS A 151 -16.91 6.97 -12.29
C LYS A 151 -17.42 7.12 -10.86
N ILE A 152 -16.83 8.03 -10.08
CA ILE A 152 -17.26 8.31 -8.71
C ILE A 152 -18.67 8.91 -8.69
N GLN A 153 -18.95 9.87 -9.59
CA GLN A 153 -20.26 10.50 -9.71
C GLN A 153 -21.34 9.50 -10.14
N GLU A 154 -21.06 8.64 -11.12
CA GLU A 154 -21.98 7.60 -11.58
C GLU A 154 -22.31 6.60 -10.46
N ALA A 155 -21.30 6.13 -9.73
CA ALA A 155 -21.51 5.21 -8.62
C ALA A 155 -22.32 5.82 -7.48
N GLN A 156 -22.11 7.13 -7.21
CA GLN A 156 -22.90 7.88 -6.23
C GLN A 156 -24.35 8.07 -6.69
N LEU A 157 -24.59 8.33 -7.98
CA LEU A 157 -25.94 8.43 -8.55
C LEU A 157 -26.67 7.09 -8.52
N ALA A 158 -25.96 5.99 -8.77
CA ALA A 158 -26.51 4.64 -8.70
C ALA A 158 -26.86 4.20 -7.27
N ASN A 159 -26.16 4.71 -6.26
CA ASN A 159 -26.34 4.35 -4.84
C ASN A 159 -26.33 5.60 -3.93
N PRO A 160 -27.36 6.45 -3.96
CA PRO A 160 -27.38 7.71 -3.21
C PRO A 160 -27.39 7.52 -1.67
N ASP A 161 -27.87 6.38 -1.18
CA ASP A 161 -27.98 6.08 0.25
C ASP A 161 -26.69 5.52 0.88
N VAL A 162 -25.69 5.17 0.05
CA VAL A 162 -24.42 4.60 0.52
C VAL A 162 -23.32 5.66 0.47
N PRO A 163 -22.61 5.94 1.58
CA PRO A 163 -21.54 6.92 1.56
C PRO A 163 -20.37 6.48 0.66
N LEU A 164 -19.63 7.43 0.11
CA LEU A 164 -18.40 7.16 -0.65
C LEU A 164 -17.24 6.81 0.29
N GLY A 165 -16.27 6.03 -0.20
CA GLY A 165 -15.02 5.79 0.51
C GLY A 165 -14.19 7.06 0.72
N SER A 166 -13.23 7.02 1.66
CA SER A 166 -12.40 8.17 2.03
C SER A 166 -11.64 8.79 0.85
N ALA A 167 -11.08 7.96 -0.02
CA ALA A 167 -10.33 8.42 -1.19
C ALA A 167 -11.25 9.08 -2.21
N GLU A 168 -12.41 8.48 -2.48
CA GLU A 168 -13.43 8.99 -3.40
C GLU A 168 -14.00 10.33 -2.93
N GLN A 169 -14.31 10.47 -1.63
CA GLN A 169 -14.74 11.74 -1.04
C GLN A 169 -13.67 12.82 -1.18
N PHE A 170 -12.40 12.48 -1.00
CA PHE A 170 -11.30 13.42 -1.17
C PHE A 170 -11.18 13.90 -2.62
N LEU A 171 -11.26 13.00 -3.60
CA LEU A 171 -11.22 13.37 -5.01
C LEU A 171 -12.40 14.26 -5.42
N LEU A 172 -13.62 14.00 -4.92
CA LEU A 172 -14.75 14.90 -5.13
C LEU A 172 -14.55 16.27 -4.47
N THR A 173 -13.94 16.30 -3.29
CA THR A 173 -13.62 17.56 -2.60
C THR A 173 -12.65 18.38 -3.45
N LEU A 174 -11.61 17.75 -4.00
CA LEU A 174 -10.65 18.39 -4.90
C LEU A 174 -11.32 18.87 -6.20
N SER A 175 -12.17 18.05 -6.84
CA SER A 175 -12.83 18.44 -8.08
C SER A 175 -13.85 19.57 -7.91
N SER A 176 -14.35 19.79 -6.70
CA SER A 176 -15.21 20.94 -6.38
C SER A 176 -14.48 22.29 -6.38
N ILE A 177 -13.15 22.30 -6.48
CA ILE A 177 -12.32 23.51 -6.54
C ILE A 177 -12.09 23.88 -8.00
N SER A 178 -12.62 25.03 -8.42
CA SER A 178 -12.39 25.57 -9.76
C SER A 178 -10.90 25.81 -10.02
N GLU A 179 -10.39 25.33 -11.15
CA GLU A 179 -9.00 25.54 -11.60
C GLU A 179 -7.95 25.12 -10.55
N LEU A 180 -8.22 24.01 -9.84
CA LEU A 180 -7.35 23.48 -8.79
C LEU A 180 -5.87 23.43 -9.18
N SER A 181 -5.57 22.89 -10.37
CA SER A 181 -4.20 22.76 -10.88
C SER A 181 -3.50 24.12 -10.98
N ALA A 182 -4.13 25.10 -11.64
CA ALA A 182 -3.58 26.43 -11.81
C ALA A 182 -3.37 27.15 -10.46
N ARG A 183 -4.34 27.02 -9.53
CA ARG A 183 -4.23 27.60 -8.18
C ARG A 183 -3.08 27.00 -7.38
N LEU A 184 -2.94 25.68 -7.38
CA LEU A 184 -1.85 25.00 -6.69
C LEU A 184 -0.48 25.35 -7.30
N GLN A 185 -0.40 25.41 -8.63
CA GLN A 185 0.83 25.82 -9.31
C GLN A 185 1.20 27.28 -9.01
N LEU A 186 0.23 28.19 -8.96
CA LEU A 186 0.45 29.59 -8.58
C LEU A 186 0.89 29.70 -7.12
N TRP A 187 0.26 28.94 -6.24
CA TRP A 187 0.60 28.94 -4.83
C TRP A 187 2.01 28.41 -4.58
N ALA A 188 2.38 27.28 -5.22
CA ALA A 188 3.74 26.75 -5.18
C ALA A 188 4.76 27.80 -5.65
N PHE A 189 4.44 28.51 -6.74
CA PHE A 189 5.29 29.61 -7.23
C PHE A 189 5.42 30.76 -6.22
N LYS A 190 4.31 31.18 -5.57
CA LYS A 190 4.33 32.22 -4.53
C LYS A 190 5.26 31.84 -3.37
N MET A 191 5.18 30.60 -2.88
CA MET A 191 6.03 30.10 -1.78
C MET A 191 7.52 30.09 -2.17
N ASP A 192 7.81 29.68 -3.41
CA ASP A 192 9.18 29.70 -3.95
C ASP A 192 9.71 31.13 -4.10
N TYR A 193 8.86 32.05 -4.56
CA TYR A 193 9.19 33.46 -4.69
C TYR A 193 9.54 34.08 -3.33
N GLU A 194 8.74 33.85 -2.30
CA GLU A 194 9.02 34.37 -0.95
C GLU A 194 10.31 33.81 -0.37
N THR A 195 10.60 32.54 -0.64
CA THR A 195 11.85 31.90 -0.23
C THR A 195 13.05 32.57 -0.91
N ILE A 196 12.96 32.79 -2.23
CA ILE A 196 14.00 33.50 -2.98
C ILE A 196 14.15 34.92 -2.43
N GLN A 197 13.05 35.68 -2.30
CA GLN A 197 13.08 37.04 -1.78
C GLN A 197 13.79 37.14 -0.43
N LYS A 198 13.51 36.22 0.51
CA LYS A 198 14.20 36.15 1.81
C LYS A 198 15.71 35.94 1.65
N VAL A 199 16.13 35.04 0.76
CA VAL A 199 17.55 34.81 0.48
C VAL A 199 18.21 36.08 -0.05
N CYS A 200 17.60 36.75 -1.04
CA CYS A 200 18.13 37.97 -1.66
C CYS A 200 18.32 39.11 -0.64
N VAL A 201 17.36 39.28 0.26
CA VAL A 201 17.44 40.27 1.34
C VAL A 201 18.58 39.92 2.30
N ASN A 202 18.73 38.65 2.67
CA ASN A 202 19.76 38.20 3.61
C ASN A 202 21.18 38.22 3.03
N THR A 203 21.33 37.99 1.73
CA THR A 203 22.64 37.97 1.05
C THR A 203 23.01 39.30 0.41
N GLY A 204 22.09 40.27 0.35
CA GLY A 204 22.28 41.55 -0.34
C GLY A 204 22.38 41.41 -1.86
N GLN A 205 21.97 40.27 -2.42
CA GLN A 205 22.15 39.94 -3.83
C GLN A 205 20.88 40.26 -4.63
N CYS A 206 21.04 40.87 -5.81
CA CYS A 206 19.91 41.16 -6.70
C CYS A 206 19.43 39.87 -7.38
N CYS A 207 18.22 39.42 -7.07
CA CYS A 207 17.62 38.22 -7.67
C CYS A 207 16.60 38.54 -8.78
N CYS A 208 16.59 39.77 -9.31
CA CYS A 208 15.60 40.18 -10.31
C CYS A 208 15.60 39.28 -11.55
N ASP A 209 16.78 38.86 -12.01
CA ASP A 209 16.90 38.02 -13.22
C ASP A 209 16.47 36.57 -12.95
N GLU A 210 16.81 36.01 -11.78
CA GLU A 210 16.39 34.66 -11.41
C GLU A 210 14.85 34.58 -11.21
N ILE A 211 14.28 35.59 -10.56
CA ILE A 211 12.82 35.72 -10.39
C ILE A 211 12.14 35.84 -11.76
N LYS A 212 12.64 36.68 -12.67
CA LYS A 212 12.10 36.82 -14.02
C LYS A 212 12.15 35.51 -14.79
N LEU A 213 13.26 34.78 -14.74
CA LEU A 213 13.41 33.50 -15.42
C LEU A 213 12.44 32.45 -14.86
N LYS A 214 12.27 32.37 -13.54
CA LYS A 214 11.30 31.46 -12.92
C LYS A 214 9.86 31.82 -13.25
N LEU A 215 9.52 33.12 -13.25
CA LEU A 215 8.18 33.59 -13.65
C LEU A 215 7.89 33.26 -15.12
N LEU A 216 8.83 33.51 -16.03
CA LEU A 216 8.69 33.18 -17.45
C LEU A 216 8.58 31.68 -17.69
N SER A 217 9.39 30.88 -16.99
CA SER A 217 9.31 29.41 -17.05
C SER A 217 7.97 28.90 -16.53
N TRP A 218 7.45 29.50 -15.46
CA TRP A 218 6.16 29.15 -14.88
C TRP A 218 5.00 29.52 -15.81
N ILE A 219 4.98 30.74 -16.36
CA ILE A 219 3.98 31.17 -17.37
C ILE A 219 4.01 30.24 -18.59
N TYR A 220 5.21 29.88 -19.06
CA TYR A 220 5.37 28.96 -20.18
C TYR A 220 4.83 27.56 -19.87
N LYS A 221 5.09 27.01 -18.68
CA LYS A 221 4.54 25.72 -18.23
C LYS A 221 3.02 25.74 -18.10
N LEU A 222 2.45 26.82 -17.54
CA LEU A 222 1.00 27.00 -17.46
C LEU A 222 0.36 27.00 -18.85
N ARG A 223 1.00 27.66 -19.82
CA ARG A 223 0.50 27.71 -21.20
C ARG A 223 0.52 26.35 -21.89
N GLN A 224 1.43 25.45 -21.52
CA GLN A 224 1.52 24.10 -22.10
C GLN A 224 0.58 23.07 -21.45
N ASN A 225 0.15 23.28 -20.21
CA ASN A 225 -0.86 22.45 -19.54
C ASN A 225 -2.08 23.30 -19.16
N PRO A 226 -2.85 23.80 -20.14
CA PRO A 226 -4.18 24.33 -19.85
C PRO A 226 -5.00 23.18 -19.27
N SER A 227 -5.49 23.36 -18.05
CA SER A 227 -6.35 22.37 -17.38
C SER A 227 -7.67 22.19 -18.13
#